data_AF-A0A3D5DMU0-F1
#
_entry.id   AF-A0A3D5DMU0-F1
#
_cell.length_a   1.000
_cell.length_b   1.000
_cell.length_c   1.000
_cell.angle_alpha   90.00
_cell.angle_beta   90.00
_cell.angle_gamma   90.00
#
_symmetry.space_group_name_H-M   'P 1'
#
loop_
_entity.id
_entity.type
_entity.pdbx_description
1 polymer ?
#
loop_
_entity_poly.entity_id
_entity_poly.type
_entity_poly.pdbx_seq_one_letter_code
_entity_poly.pdbx_strand_id
1 'polypeptide(L)'
;MTSTAERARHLAWASAYRASRPPGVSAMSLRKVADAGTVTSHHCHLLLHALAARSAQAGLTEVSGHLSAAADAAAHARDRWLHAARAVRRITTDTPAYLSAVAGEASDLALWTGRLAYADPAWTLASGPAHPARPPDSLAPQPHDLPLAVAAVHQACHTLTSLTHTEQDRIRTAAQAGCILVPTQSLPDTYDIPHPFARAPHDRIDLLLAQYADAGQASRQATAAVEEAAEATGAPSRVLTAARAAATGASRQASHDHAPGRPAAPASRPRAADDRPEPADRPGPVEHTLRRLGITRPGLLSRGADIDRAGERLIIDAAADLEPSQHRPSAVELNTSAGTTALINHALASGDPRATALLRRPDPPSREPPEPEAEP
;
A
#
# COMPACT_ATOMS: atom_id res chain seq x y z
N MET A 1 -49.35 8.04 29.18
CA MET A 1 -49.06 7.01 28.14
C MET A 1 -48.06 7.49 27.08
N THR A 2 -48.03 8.79 26.75
CA THR A 2 -47.06 9.43 25.82
C THR A 2 -45.58 9.19 26.19
N SER A 3 -45.21 9.36 27.47
CA SER A 3 -43.83 9.12 27.97
C SER A 3 -43.33 7.67 27.79
N THR A 4 -44.23 6.68 27.85
CA THR A 4 -43.84 5.26 27.66
C THR A 4 -43.66 4.95 26.18
N ALA A 5 -44.48 5.53 25.30
CA ALA A 5 -44.33 5.40 23.86
C ALA A 5 -43.05 6.08 23.34
N GLU A 6 -42.68 7.24 23.87
CA GLU A 6 -41.40 7.91 23.57
C GLU A 6 -40.20 7.12 24.06
N ARG A 7 -40.25 6.56 25.27
CA ARG A 7 -39.20 5.67 25.77
C ARG A 7 -39.07 4.40 24.92
N ALA A 8 -40.18 3.79 24.51
CA ALA A 8 -40.16 2.61 23.64
C ALA A 8 -39.57 2.93 22.26
N ARG A 9 -39.92 4.09 21.68
CA ARG A 9 -39.35 4.56 20.41
C ARG A 9 -37.86 4.86 20.52
N HIS A 10 -37.44 5.49 21.62
CA HIS A 10 -36.02 5.73 21.91
C HIS A 10 -35.24 4.41 22.11
N LEU A 11 -35.81 3.44 22.82
CA LEU A 11 -35.19 2.13 23.04
C LEU A 11 -35.11 1.29 21.75
N ALA A 12 -36.16 1.31 20.93
CA ALA A 12 -36.18 0.65 19.62
C ALA A 12 -35.19 1.30 18.63
N TRP A 13 -35.07 2.63 18.66
CA TRP A 13 -34.03 3.33 17.92
C TRP A 13 -32.63 2.96 18.44
N ALA A 14 -32.42 2.97 19.75
CA ALA A 14 -31.12 2.64 20.37
C ALA A 14 -30.71 1.17 20.19
N SER A 15 -31.65 0.24 20.01
CA SER A 15 -31.37 -1.17 19.69
C SER A 15 -31.03 -1.36 18.22
N ALA A 16 -31.79 -0.75 17.30
CA ALA A 16 -31.49 -0.75 15.87
C ALA A 16 -30.15 -0.06 15.56
N TYR A 17 -29.84 1.03 16.28
CA TYR A 17 -28.56 1.73 16.21
C TYR A 17 -27.39 0.86 16.68
N ARG A 18 -27.58 0.06 17.74
CA ARG A 18 -26.55 -0.88 18.21
C ARG A 18 -26.32 -2.06 17.26
N ALA A 19 -27.37 -2.53 16.57
CA ALA A 19 -27.31 -3.66 15.65
C ALA A 19 -26.71 -3.32 14.26
N SER A 20 -26.78 -2.07 13.83
CA SER A 20 -26.27 -1.58 12.53
C SER A 20 -24.81 -1.11 12.56
N ARG A 21 -24.13 -1.30 13.69
CA ARG A 21 -22.82 -0.70 13.96
C ARG A 21 -21.69 -1.38 13.17
N PRO A 22 -20.91 -0.64 12.38
CA PRO A 22 -19.68 -1.19 11.80
C PRO A 22 -18.67 -1.56 12.91
N PRO A 23 -17.73 -2.50 12.67
CA PRO A 23 -16.64 -2.76 13.60
C PRO A 23 -15.95 -1.45 14.00
N GLY A 24 -15.80 -1.28 15.32
CA GLY A 24 -15.69 0.02 15.97
C GLY A 24 -14.41 0.80 15.65
N VAL A 25 -14.55 1.92 14.94
CA VAL A 25 -13.55 2.98 14.94
C VAL A 25 -13.48 3.54 16.36
N SER A 26 -12.30 3.54 16.96
CA SER A 26 -12.07 4.14 18.27
C SER A 26 -11.25 5.42 18.15
N ALA A 27 -11.60 6.44 18.93
CA ALA A 27 -10.82 7.67 18.98
C ALA A 27 -9.37 7.40 19.40
N MET A 28 -9.12 6.40 20.25
CA MET A 28 -7.76 6.02 20.65
C MET A 28 -6.95 5.47 19.47
N SER A 29 -7.52 4.59 18.66
CA SER A 29 -6.87 4.04 17.47
C SER A 29 -6.58 5.14 16.45
N LEU A 30 -7.55 6.02 16.18
CA LEU A 30 -7.37 7.15 15.26
C LEU A 30 -6.21 8.06 15.73
N ARG A 31 -6.15 8.37 17.03
CA ARG A 31 -5.07 9.19 17.61
C ARG A 31 -3.72 8.52 17.43
N LYS A 32 -3.64 7.22 17.76
CA LYS A 32 -2.40 6.46 17.67
C LYS A 32 -1.88 6.40 16.23
N VAL A 33 -2.76 6.19 15.27
CA VAL A 33 -2.42 6.19 13.85
C VAL A 33 -1.95 7.57 13.37
N ALA A 34 -2.64 8.65 13.74
CA ALA A 34 -2.23 9.99 13.34
C ALA A 34 -0.92 10.45 13.99
N ASP A 35 -0.71 10.10 15.27
CA ASP A 35 0.56 10.34 15.97
C ASP A 35 1.70 9.54 15.31
N ALA A 36 1.47 8.26 14.98
CA ALA A 36 2.44 7.44 14.25
C ALA A 36 2.76 8.00 12.86
N GLY A 37 1.75 8.43 12.09
CA GLY A 37 1.95 9.07 10.78
C GLY A 37 2.79 10.33 10.86
N THR A 38 2.60 11.14 11.90
CA THR A 38 3.42 12.33 12.17
C THR A 38 4.89 11.94 12.41
N VAL A 39 5.11 10.94 13.27
CA VAL A 39 6.45 10.48 13.66
C VAL A 39 7.18 9.81 12.48
N THR A 40 6.53 8.89 11.78
CA THR A 40 7.11 8.22 10.61
C THR A 40 7.46 9.22 9.50
N SER A 41 6.61 10.21 9.23
CA SER A 41 6.90 11.25 8.23
C SER A 41 8.12 12.09 8.63
N HIS A 42 8.25 12.43 9.92
CA HIS A 42 9.43 13.11 10.44
C HIS A 42 10.70 12.27 10.30
N HIS A 43 10.66 10.97 10.60
CA HIS A 43 11.80 10.07 10.41
C HIS A 43 12.18 9.94 8.93
N CYS A 44 11.21 9.82 8.04
CA CYS A 44 11.46 9.80 6.60
C CYS A 44 12.16 11.09 6.14
N HIS A 45 11.73 12.26 6.63
CA HIS A 45 12.42 13.52 6.38
C HIS A 45 13.89 13.50 6.82
N LEU A 46 14.19 13.06 8.05
CA LEU A 46 15.56 12.96 8.56
C LEU A 46 16.42 12.02 7.71
N LEU A 47 15.87 10.85 7.37
CA LEU A 47 16.55 9.84 6.55
C LEU A 47 16.85 10.38 5.15
N LEU A 48 15.86 10.95 4.47
CA LEU A 48 16.04 11.49 3.11
C LEU A 48 17.04 12.64 3.09
N HIS A 49 17.00 13.51 4.10
CA HIS A 49 17.98 14.60 4.24
C HIS A 49 19.41 14.06 4.44
N ALA A 50 19.58 13.02 5.27
CA ALA A 50 20.88 12.37 5.46
C ALA A 50 21.37 11.68 4.18
N LEU A 51 20.49 10.99 3.44
CA LEU A 51 20.83 10.36 2.16
C LEU A 51 21.15 11.40 1.07
N ALA A 52 20.49 12.55 1.07
CA ALA A 52 20.80 13.65 0.17
C ALA A 52 22.22 14.19 0.43
N ALA A 53 22.57 14.40 1.70
CA ALA A 53 23.92 14.80 2.10
C ALA A 53 24.96 13.75 1.71
N ARG A 54 24.65 12.46 1.91
CA ARG A 54 25.53 11.35 1.50
C ARG A 54 25.77 11.33 -0.01
N SER A 55 24.71 11.53 -0.80
CA SER A 55 24.78 11.55 -2.26
C SER A 55 25.58 12.75 -2.77
N ALA A 56 25.45 13.91 -2.13
CA ALA A 56 26.25 15.09 -2.45
C ALA A 56 27.74 14.86 -2.19
N GLN A 57 28.10 14.23 -1.06
CA GLN A 57 29.49 13.86 -0.74
C GLN A 57 30.08 12.89 -1.77
N ALA A 58 29.25 12.01 -2.35
CA ALA A 58 29.64 11.08 -3.40
C ALA A 58 29.65 11.69 -4.81
N GLY A 59 29.34 12.98 -4.97
CA GLY A 59 29.28 13.66 -6.26
C GLY A 59 28.02 13.39 -7.10
N LEU A 60 27.01 12.71 -6.53
CA LEU A 60 25.74 12.39 -7.19
C LEU A 60 24.73 13.53 -7.01
N THR A 61 24.95 14.64 -7.71
CA THR A 61 24.21 15.91 -7.52
C THR A 61 22.72 15.78 -7.87
N GLU A 62 22.37 15.10 -8.95
CA GLU A 62 20.97 14.87 -9.36
C GLU A 62 20.21 14.02 -8.33
N VAL A 63 20.80 12.90 -7.90
CA VAL A 63 20.25 12.04 -6.84
C VAL A 63 20.06 12.81 -5.54
N SER A 64 21.04 13.64 -5.15
CA SER A 64 20.94 14.51 -3.98
C SER A 64 19.77 15.51 -4.09
N GLY A 65 19.52 16.04 -5.29
CA GLY A 65 18.38 16.91 -5.59
C GLY A 65 17.04 16.20 -5.38
N HIS A 66 16.86 15.00 -5.95
CA HIS A 66 15.63 14.21 -5.76
C HIS A 66 15.41 13.84 -4.29
N LEU A 67 16.45 13.43 -3.58
CA LEU A 67 16.37 13.09 -2.15
C LEU A 67 16.02 14.31 -1.29
N SER A 68 16.54 15.49 -1.62
CA SER A 68 16.19 16.74 -0.92
C SER A 68 14.72 17.12 -1.14
N ALA A 69 14.23 17.05 -2.39
CA ALA A 69 12.83 17.28 -2.71
C ALA A 69 11.91 16.29 -1.99
N ALA A 70 12.31 15.02 -1.91
CA ALA A 70 11.59 13.99 -1.16
C ALA A 70 11.59 14.29 0.36
N ALA A 71 12.70 14.79 0.91
CA ALA A 71 12.77 15.20 2.31
C ALA A 71 11.81 16.36 2.62
N ASP A 72 11.69 17.34 1.73
CA ASP A 72 10.76 18.46 1.87
C ASP A 72 9.29 17.99 1.79
N ALA A 73 8.99 17.07 0.86
CA ALA A 73 7.66 16.47 0.76
C ALA A 73 7.30 15.66 2.01
N ALA A 74 8.26 14.93 2.60
CA ALA A 74 8.07 14.22 3.87
C ALA A 74 7.86 15.18 5.06
N ALA A 75 8.56 16.31 5.09
CA ALA A 75 8.31 17.37 6.07
C ALA A 75 6.90 17.96 5.93
N HIS A 76 6.45 18.20 4.70
CA HIS A 76 5.08 18.64 4.44
C HIS A 76 4.05 17.60 4.93
N ALA A 77 4.28 16.32 4.64
CA ALA A 77 3.42 15.23 5.10
C ALA A 77 3.33 15.17 6.63
N ARG A 78 4.45 15.35 7.34
CA ARG A 78 4.49 15.47 8.80
C ARG A 78 3.57 16.57 9.30
N ASP A 79 3.62 17.76 8.73
CA ASP A 79 2.80 18.89 9.16
C ASP A 79 1.30 18.59 8.97
N ARG A 80 0.93 18.00 7.84
CA ARG A 80 -0.47 17.58 7.59
C ARG A 80 -0.93 16.48 8.55
N TRP A 81 -0.08 15.51 8.85
CA TRP A 81 -0.36 14.50 9.87
C TRP A 81 -0.54 15.11 11.26
N LEU A 82 0.26 16.12 11.63
CA LEU A 82 0.10 16.83 12.89
C LEU A 82 -1.24 17.56 12.97
N HIS A 83 -1.69 18.18 11.87
CA HIS A 83 -3.02 18.77 11.80
C HIS A 83 -4.14 17.72 11.94
N ALA A 84 -4.00 16.55 11.29
CA ALA A 84 -4.92 15.43 11.46
C ALA A 84 -4.93 14.94 12.91
N ALA A 85 -3.77 14.73 13.54
CA ALA A 85 -3.66 14.31 14.94
C ALA A 85 -4.34 15.29 15.90
N ARG A 86 -4.15 16.60 15.69
CA ARG A 86 -4.85 17.65 16.43
C ARG A 86 -6.36 17.61 16.21
N ALA A 87 -6.82 17.35 14.99
CA ALA A 87 -8.23 17.22 14.69
C ALA A 87 -8.86 16.02 15.43
N VAL A 88 -8.19 14.85 15.43
CA VAL A 88 -8.68 13.65 16.13
C VAL A 88 -8.72 13.85 17.64
N ARG A 89 -7.78 14.60 18.23
CA ARG A 89 -7.80 14.91 19.67
C ARG A 89 -9.03 15.69 20.13
N ARG A 90 -9.75 16.35 19.20
CA ARG A 90 -10.99 17.09 19.48
C ARG A 90 -12.25 16.23 19.41
N ILE A 91 -12.15 14.97 18.99
CA ILE A 91 -13.28 14.04 18.94
C ILE A 91 -13.10 12.91 19.94
N THR A 92 -14.21 12.27 20.29
CA THR A 92 -14.24 10.93 20.87
C THR A 92 -15.15 10.06 20.02
N THR A 93 -15.19 8.76 20.29
CA THR A 93 -16.11 7.83 19.65
C THR A 93 -17.02 7.23 20.71
N ASP A 94 -18.17 6.72 20.28
CA ASP A 94 -19.13 6.01 21.13
C ASP A 94 -18.67 4.57 21.49
N THR A 95 -17.51 4.15 20.99
CA THR A 95 -16.86 2.87 21.25
C THR A 95 -15.91 2.95 22.44
N PRO A 96 -15.82 1.90 23.27
CA PRO A 96 -14.82 1.83 24.33
C PRO A 96 -13.41 2.04 23.80
N ALA A 97 -12.54 2.50 24.68
CA ALA A 97 -11.13 2.70 24.41
C ALA A 97 -10.48 1.36 23.98
N TYR A 98 -10.25 1.21 22.67
CA TYR A 98 -9.66 0.02 22.05
C TYR A 98 -8.55 0.43 21.08
N LEU A 99 -7.48 -0.34 20.99
CA LEU A 99 -6.43 -0.16 19.99
C LEU A 99 -6.58 -1.20 18.89
N SER A 100 -6.74 -0.74 17.64
CA SER A 100 -6.81 -1.65 16.50
C SER A 100 -5.44 -2.22 16.14
N ALA A 101 -5.42 -3.36 15.46
CA ALA A 101 -4.19 -3.92 14.90
C ALA A 101 -3.45 -2.92 13.99
N VAL A 102 -4.19 -2.16 13.17
CA VAL A 102 -3.63 -1.12 12.30
C VAL A 102 -2.90 -0.03 13.09
N ALA A 103 -3.40 0.33 14.28
CA ALA A 103 -2.70 1.27 15.16
C ALA A 103 -1.42 0.69 15.77
N GLY A 104 -1.40 -0.62 16.03
CA GLY A 104 -0.20 -1.36 16.41
C GLY A 104 0.86 -1.31 15.30
N GLU A 105 0.50 -1.77 14.10
CA GLU A 105 1.40 -1.77 12.93
C GLU A 105 1.93 -0.38 12.57
N ALA A 106 1.08 0.66 12.67
CA ALA A 106 1.53 2.03 12.47
C ALA A 106 2.58 2.47 13.51
N SER A 107 2.41 2.04 14.76
CA SER A 107 3.37 2.32 15.84
C SER A 107 4.69 1.58 15.63
N ASP A 108 4.62 0.34 15.15
CA ASP A 108 5.79 -0.48 14.84
C ASP A 108 6.57 0.10 13.65
N LEU A 109 5.86 0.60 12.63
CA LEU A 109 6.48 1.35 11.53
C LEU A 109 7.18 2.61 12.03
N ALA A 110 6.55 3.38 12.93
CA ALA A 110 7.15 4.56 13.54
C ALA A 110 8.40 4.20 14.38
N LEU A 111 8.36 3.08 15.11
CA LEU A 111 9.51 2.57 15.86
C LEU A 111 10.66 2.15 14.92
N TRP A 112 10.36 1.36 13.89
CA TRP A 112 11.34 0.87 12.93
C TRP A 112 12.03 2.02 12.19
N THR A 113 11.25 2.97 11.67
CA THR A 113 11.81 4.16 11.01
C THR A 113 12.62 5.03 11.96
N GLY A 114 12.24 5.12 13.24
CA GLY A 114 13.02 5.85 14.24
C GLY A 114 14.36 5.19 14.52
N ARG A 115 14.37 3.86 14.69
CA ARG A 115 15.61 3.08 14.83
C ARG A 115 16.53 3.14 13.63
N LEU A 116 16.00 3.48 12.44
CA LEU A 116 16.81 3.76 11.27
C LEU A 116 17.33 5.22 11.27
N ALA A 117 16.50 6.16 11.69
CA ALA A 117 16.77 7.60 11.62
C ALA A 117 17.72 8.12 12.72
N TYR A 118 17.72 7.53 13.91
CA TYR A 118 18.55 7.99 15.03
C TYR A 118 19.84 7.17 15.19
N ALA A 119 20.85 7.81 15.79
CA ALA A 119 22.14 7.17 16.05
C ALA A 119 22.05 6.06 17.10
N ASP A 120 21.11 6.17 18.05
CA ASP A 120 20.88 5.17 19.10
C ASP A 120 20.03 3.99 18.58
N PRO A 121 20.58 2.75 18.52
CA PRO A 121 19.81 1.58 18.09
C PRO A 121 18.69 1.20 19.06
N ALA A 122 18.79 1.61 20.33
CA ALA A 122 17.77 1.39 21.35
C ALA A 122 16.65 2.45 21.34
N TRP A 123 16.65 3.35 20.37
CA TRP A 123 15.64 4.41 20.27
C TRP A 123 14.21 3.84 20.31
N THR A 124 13.35 4.52 21.07
CA THR A 124 11.92 4.20 21.19
C THR A 124 11.08 5.45 20.97
N LEU A 125 9.78 5.29 20.77
CA LEU A 125 8.84 6.42 20.68
C LEU A 125 8.88 7.34 21.91
N ALA A 126 9.23 6.81 23.09
CA ALA A 126 9.36 7.59 24.32
C ALA A 126 10.62 8.45 24.37
N SER A 127 11.66 8.08 23.61
CA SER A 127 12.92 8.83 23.48
C SER A 127 12.68 10.18 22.80
N GLY A 128 11.75 10.24 21.85
CA GLY A 128 11.36 11.48 21.17
C GLY A 128 12.43 12.04 20.21
N PRO A 129 12.20 13.23 19.64
CA PRO A 129 13.00 13.78 18.54
C PRO A 129 14.27 14.53 18.98
N ALA A 130 14.52 14.67 20.29
CA ALA A 130 15.70 15.37 20.80
C ALA A 130 17.01 14.57 20.65
N HIS A 131 16.91 13.29 20.28
CA HIS A 131 18.06 12.42 20.07
C HIS A 131 18.80 12.78 18.78
N PRO A 132 20.13 12.59 18.74
CA PRO A 132 20.92 12.87 17.55
C PRO A 132 20.50 11.96 16.38
N ALA A 133 20.25 12.56 15.23
CA ALA A 133 20.03 11.84 13.99
C ALA A 133 21.28 11.02 13.61
N ARG A 134 21.06 9.91 12.92
CA ARG A 134 22.14 9.05 12.40
C ARG A 134 22.92 9.84 11.35
N PRO A 135 24.26 9.89 11.44
CA PRO A 135 25.06 10.61 10.44
C PRO A 135 24.97 9.92 9.07
N PRO A 136 25.10 10.67 7.95
CA PRO A 136 24.98 10.15 6.59
C PRO A 136 25.86 8.93 6.31
N ASP A 137 27.12 8.98 6.75
CA ASP A 137 28.11 7.91 6.56
C ASP A 137 27.75 6.62 7.33
N SER A 138 26.99 6.72 8.41
CA SER A 138 26.52 5.55 9.15
C SER A 138 25.24 4.96 8.57
N LEU A 139 24.46 5.76 7.84
CA LEU A 139 23.21 5.31 7.21
C LEU A 139 23.47 4.56 5.91
N ALA A 140 24.43 5.01 5.11
CA ALA A 140 24.91 4.32 3.92
C ALA A 140 26.44 4.40 3.86
N PRO A 141 27.14 3.47 4.56
CA PRO A 141 28.60 3.44 4.61
C PRO A 141 29.23 3.31 3.24
N GLN A 142 28.71 2.43 2.40
CA GLN A 142 29.16 2.22 1.03
C GLN A 142 28.17 2.80 0.02
N PRO A 143 28.63 3.22 -1.18
CA PRO A 143 27.73 3.74 -2.22
C PRO A 143 26.60 2.77 -2.61
N HIS A 144 26.84 1.45 -2.53
CA HIS A 144 25.84 0.43 -2.85
C HIS A 144 24.78 0.23 -1.74
N ASP A 145 24.95 0.83 -0.57
CA ASP A 145 23.96 0.78 0.52
C ASP A 145 22.85 1.84 0.32
N LEU A 146 23.12 2.88 -0.47
CA LEU A 146 22.20 3.98 -0.77
C LEU A 146 20.84 3.48 -1.31
N PRO A 147 20.77 2.60 -2.33
CA PRO A 147 19.50 2.16 -2.89
C PRO A 147 18.67 1.32 -1.91
N LEU A 148 19.31 0.60 -0.98
CA LEU A 148 18.62 -0.16 0.07
C LEU A 148 17.99 0.77 1.11
N ALA A 149 18.71 1.81 1.53
CA ALA A 149 18.18 2.83 2.43
C ALA A 149 17.01 3.61 1.79
N VAL A 150 17.12 3.95 0.50
CA VAL A 150 16.01 4.57 -0.25
C VAL A 150 14.81 3.64 -0.34
N ALA A 151 15.00 2.35 -0.63
CA ALA A 151 13.91 1.38 -0.67
C ALA A 151 13.18 1.23 0.68
N ALA A 152 13.92 1.23 1.78
CA ALA A 152 13.38 1.23 3.13
C ALA A 152 12.47 2.44 3.39
N VAL A 153 12.91 3.64 3.02
CA VAL A 153 12.11 4.87 3.17
C VAL A 153 10.90 4.85 2.22
N HIS A 154 11.07 4.37 0.99
CA HIS A 154 9.99 4.26 0.02
C HIS A 154 8.86 3.36 0.55
N GLN A 155 9.20 2.20 1.12
CA GLN A 155 8.22 1.28 1.70
C GLN A 155 7.46 1.92 2.88
N ALA A 156 8.15 2.70 3.72
CA ALA A 156 7.50 3.42 4.82
C ALA A 156 6.52 4.49 4.32
N CYS A 157 6.92 5.30 3.34
CA CYS A 157 6.07 6.32 2.72
C CYS A 157 4.85 5.69 2.02
N HIS A 158 5.06 4.58 1.32
CA HIS A 158 4.01 3.82 0.68
C HIS A 158 2.99 3.29 1.70
N THR A 159 3.47 2.73 2.81
CA THR A 159 2.61 2.22 3.89
C THR A 159 1.76 3.33 4.51
N LEU A 160 2.33 4.52 4.75
CA LEU A 160 1.58 5.68 5.24
C LEU A 160 0.48 6.11 4.25
N THR A 161 0.78 6.14 2.96
CA THR A 161 -0.20 6.46 1.92
C THR A 161 -1.38 5.49 1.96
N SER A 162 -1.14 4.18 2.01
CA SER A 162 -2.19 3.16 2.08
C SER A 162 -3.01 3.24 3.38
N LEU A 163 -2.36 3.59 4.49
CA LEU A 163 -3.00 3.76 5.78
C LEU A 163 -3.94 4.98 5.81
N THR A 164 -3.56 6.12 5.22
CA THR A 164 -4.45 7.31 5.16
C THR A 164 -5.77 7.02 4.45
N HIS A 165 -5.71 6.30 3.33
CA HIS A 165 -6.89 5.94 2.55
C HIS A 165 -7.85 5.08 3.39
N THR A 166 -7.31 4.03 4.03
CA THR A 166 -8.10 3.11 4.86
C THR A 166 -8.74 3.83 6.06
N GLU A 167 -8.00 4.72 6.72
CA GLU A 167 -8.51 5.48 7.85
C GLU A 167 -9.57 6.51 7.44
N GLN A 168 -9.42 7.15 6.28
CA GLN A 168 -10.42 8.08 5.76
C GLN A 168 -11.76 7.39 5.51
N ASP A 169 -11.76 6.19 4.93
CA ASP A 169 -12.98 5.40 4.70
C ASP A 169 -13.65 4.98 6.03
N ARG A 170 -12.84 4.62 7.02
CA ARG A 170 -13.31 4.32 8.38
C ARG A 170 -13.93 5.53 9.06
N ILE A 171 -13.28 6.70 9.00
CA ILE A 171 -13.82 7.95 9.56
C ILE A 171 -15.13 8.32 8.87
N ARG A 172 -15.20 8.21 7.55
CA ARG A 172 -16.43 8.48 6.78
C ARG A 172 -17.57 7.56 7.20
N THR A 173 -17.29 6.26 7.33
CA THR A 173 -18.27 5.27 7.79
C THR A 173 -18.73 5.55 9.21
N ALA A 174 -17.82 5.88 10.13
CA ALA A 174 -18.14 6.22 11.51
C ALA A 174 -18.96 7.52 11.62
N ALA A 175 -18.66 8.51 10.77
CA ALA A 175 -19.41 9.76 10.68
C ALA A 175 -20.84 9.52 10.19
N GLN A 176 -21.02 8.74 9.12
CA GLN A 176 -22.34 8.36 8.60
C GLN A 176 -23.16 7.56 9.62
N ALA A 177 -22.49 6.73 10.41
CA ALA A 177 -23.12 5.99 11.50
C ALA A 177 -23.41 6.87 12.74
N GLY A 178 -22.98 8.13 12.79
CA GLY A 178 -23.18 9.02 13.95
C GLY A 178 -22.36 8.63 15.18
N CYS A 179 -21.29 7.85 15.00
CA CYS A 179 -20.43 7.31 16.05
C CYS A 179 -19.31 8.27 16.50
N ILE A 180 -19.11 9.38 15.78
CA ILE A 180 -18.13 10.41 16.14
C ILE A 180 -18.82 11.43 17.07
N LEU A 181 -18.26 11.60 18.25
CA LEU A 181 -18.79 12.45 19.30
C LEU A 181 -17.80 13.56 19.64
N VAL A 182 -18.29 14.62 20.25
CA VAL A 182 -17.50 15.72 20.82
C VAL A 182 -17.95 16.01 22.25
N PRO A 183 -17.07 16.52 23.12
CA PRO A 183 -17.49 17.00 24.43
C PRO A 183 -18.49 18.15 24.27
N THR A 184 -19.61 18.13 24.99
CA THR A 184 -20.65 19.17 24.86
C THR A 184 -20.12 20.56 25.20
N GLN A 185 -19.18 20.66 26.14
CA GLN A 185 -18.49 21.90 26.49
C GLN A 185 -17.61 22.49 25.37
N SER A 186 -17.41 21.77 24.26
CA SER A 186 -16.71 22.26 23.06
C SER A 186 -17.66 22.79 21.98
N LEU A 187 -18.97 22.73 22.22
CA LEU A 187 -20.01 23.26 21.36
C LEU A 187 -20.39 24.69 21.78
N PRO A 188 -20.92 25.51 20.86
CA PRO A 188 -21.49 26.80 21.21
C PRO A 188 -22.64 26.68 22.22
N ASP A 189 -22.84 27.71 23.05
CA ASP A 189 -23.87 27.75 24.11
C ASP A 189 -25.31 27.56 23.60
N THR A 190 -25.53 27.69 22.28
CA THR A 190 -26.81 27.37 21.63
C THR A 190 -27.18 25.89 21.71
N TYR A 191 -26.21 25.01 22.00
CA TYR A 191 -26.43 23.57 22.17
C TYR A 191 -26.72 23.25 23.64
N ASP A 192 -27.99 23.36 24.05
CA ASP A 192 -28.45 22.92 25.37
C ASP A 192 -28.65 21.40 25.40
N ILE A 193 -27.53 20.67 25.54
CA ILE A 193 -27.51 19.20 25.60
C ILE A 193 -27.13 18.75 27.02
N PRO A 194 -28.00 18.03 27.74
CA PRO A 194 -27.76 17.65 29.14
C PRO A 194 -26.71 16.54 29.33
N HIS A 195 -26.15 16.01 28.24
CA HIS A 195 -25.19 14.90 28.26
C HIS A 195 -23.76 15.43 28.09
N PRO A 196 -22.74 14.80 28.69
CA PRO A 196 -21.34 15.25 28.59
C PRO A 196 -20.75 15.15 27.18
N PHE A 197 -21.37 14.35 26.31
CA PHE A 197 -20.97 14.20 24.91
C PHE A 197 -22.18 14.31 23.99
N ALA A 198 -21.97 14.94 22.84
CA ALA A 198 -22.93 15.06 21.76
C ALA A 198 -22.34 14.52 20.46
N ARG A 199 -23.19 14.23 19.47
CA ARG A 199 -22.71 13.90 18.12
C ARG A 199 -21.91 15.07 17.56
N ALA A 200 -20.82 14.77 16.86
CA ALA A 200 -20.00 15.79 16.23
C ALA A 200 -20.83 16.55 15.19
N PRO A 201 -20.86 17.90 15.25
CA PRO A 201 -21.43 18.73 14.21
C PRO A 201 -20.80 18.46 12.84
N HIS A 202 -21.55 18.71 11.76
CA HIS A 202 -21.09 18.45 10.38
C HIS A 202 -19.80 19.20 10.03
N ASP A 203 -19.68 20.47 10.42
CA ASP A 203 -18.47 21.27 10.22
C ASP A 203 -17.23 20.65 10.89
N ARG A 204 -17.41 20.01 12.05
CA ARG A 204 -16.33 19.31 12.75
C ARG A 204 -15.90 18.03 12.03
N ILE A 205 -16.88 17.28 11.51
CA ILE A 205 -16.64 16.07 10.71
C ILE A 205 -15.96 16.43 9.39
N ASP A 206 -16.44 17.46 8.70
CA ASP A 206 -15.87 17.95 7.43
C ASP A 206 -14.44 18.42 7.62
N LEU A 207 -14.16 19.17 8.70
CA LEU A 207 -12.81 19.56 9.05
C LEU A 207 -11.91 18.33 9.30
N LEU A 208 -12.39 17.32 10.05
CA LEU A 208 -11.62 16.10 10.29
C LEU A 208 -11.30 15.36 8.98
N LEU A 209 -12.30 15.17 8.12
CA LEU A 209 -12.13 14.52 6.83
C LEU A 209 -11.19 15.30 5.90
N ALA A 210 -11.26 16.63 5.90
CA ALA A 210 -10.36 17.49 5.15
C ALA A 210 -8.91 17.36 5.63
N GLN A 211 -8.66 17.36 6.95
CA GLN A 211 -7.30 17.18 7.47
C GLN A 211 -6.71 15.80 7.13
N TYR A 212 -7.52 14.74 7.14
CA TYR A 212 -7.07 13.42 6.68
C TYR A 212 -6.85 13.37 5.16
N ALA A 213 -7.68 14.08 4.38
CA ALA A 213 -7.49 14.19 2.93
C ALA A 213 -6.18 14.90 2.60
N ASP A 214 -5.87 16.00 3.29
CA ASP A 214 -4.62 16.75 3.17
C ASP A 214 -3.42 15.87 3.56
N ALA A 215 -3.51 15.14 4.68
CA ALA A 215 -2.47 14.21 5.10
C ALA A 215 -2.25 13.08 4.07
N GLY A 216 -3.33 12.55 3.49
CA GLY A 216 -3.26 11.56 2.42
C GLY A 216 -2.64 12.11 1.14
N GLN A 217 -2.98 13.34 0.76
CA GLN A 217 -2.40 13.99 -0.41
C GLN A 217 -0.91 14.28 -0.22
N ALA A 218 -0.52 14.82 0.93
CA ALA A 218 0.88 15.07 1.23
C ALA A 218 1.69 13.76 1.35
N SER A 219 1.11 12.69 1.92
CA SER A 219 1.75 11.36 1.95
C SER A 219 1.97 10.80 0.54
N ARG A 220 1.00 10.97 -0.37
CA ARG A 220 1.15 10.61 -1.78
C ARG A 220 2.25 11.41 -2.48
N GLN A 221 2.32 12.70 -2.23
CA GLN A 221 3.38 13.56 -2.78
C GLN A 221 4.76 13.13 -2.27
N ALA A 222 4.89 12.83 -0.98
CA ALA A 222 6.11 12.29 -0.42
C ALA A 222 6.49 10.94 -1.05
N THR A 223 5.52 10.03 -1.23
CA THR A 223 5.78 8.75 -1.91
C THR A 223 6.26 8.98 -3.36
N ALA A 224 5.59 9.84 -4.13
CA ALA A 224 5.98 10.12 -5.52
C ALA A 224 7.38 10.75 -5.61
N ALA A 225 7.74 11.67 -4.71
CA ALA A 225 9.08 12.25 -4.68
C ALA A 225 10.16 11.19 -4.32
N VAL A 226 9.83 10.24 -3.43
CA VAL A 226 10.73 9.11 -3.14
C VAL A 226 10.78 8.11 -4.30
N GLU A 227 9.71 7.93 -5.06
CA GLU A 227 9.69 7.11 -6.30
C GLU A 227 10.73 7.66 -7.29
N GLU A 228 10.81 8.98 -7.51
CA GLU A 228 11.84 9.60 -8.35
C GLU A 228 13.27 9.31 -7.86
N ALA A 229 13.50 9.43 -6.54
CA ALA A 229 14.81 9.10 -5.96
C ALA A 229 15.13 7.60 -6.05
N ALA A 230 14.12 6.73 -5.93
CA ALA A 230 14.27 5.28 -6.06
C ALA A 230 14.67 4.88 -7.49
N GLU A 231 14.10 5.52 -8.50
CA GLU A 231 14.50 5.32 -9.90
C GLU A 231 15.93 5.81 -10.14
N ALA A 232 16.26 7.03 -9.70
CA ALA A 232 17.58 7.62 -9.88
C ALA A 232 18.71 6.83 -9.18
N THR A 233 18.39 6.14 -8.07
CA THR A 233 19.35 5.31 -7.34
C THR A 233 19.36 3.84 -7.75
N GLY A 234 18.43 3.41 -8.62
CA GLY A 234 18.27 1.99 -8.95
C GLY A 234 17.81 1.13 -7.76
N ALA A 235 17.03 1.71 -6.84
CA ALA A 235 16.55 1.01 -5.65
C ALA A 235 15.63 -0.17 -6.01
N PRO A 236 15.67 -1.29 -5.26
CA PRO A 236 14.83 -2.47 -5.55
C PRO A 236 13.33 -2.15 -5.47
N SER A 237 12.96 -1.13 -4.68
CA SER A 237 11.57 -0.66 -4.56
C SER A 237 11.00 -0.01 -5.84
N ARG A 238 11.80 0.24 -6.89
CA ARG A 238 11.31 0.74 -8.19
C ARG A 238 10.23 -0.15 -8.82
N VAL A 239 10.26 -1.46 -8.51
CA VAL A 239 9.23 -2.40 -8.95
C VAL A 239 7.85 -2.03 -8.37
N LEU A 240 7.80 -1.47 -7.16
CA LEU A 240 6.56 -0.96 -6.58
C LEU A 240 6.02 0.25 -7.36
N THR A 241 6.92 1.13 -7.84
CA THR A 241 6.57 2.26 -8.71
C THR A 241 5.91 1.76 -9.99
N ALA A 242 6.53 0.77 -10.66
CA ALA A 242 5.99 0.16 -11.87
C ALA A 242 4.64 -0.52 -11.63
N ALA A 243 4.51 -1.29 -10.54
CA ALA A 243 3.25 -1.93 -10.16
C ALA A 243 2.14 -0.90 -9.89
N ARG A 244 2.46 0.23 -9.26
CA ARG A 244 1.51 1.31 -8.98
C ARG A 244 1.08 2.04 -10.25
N ALA A 245 2.00 2.34 -11.15
CA ALA A 245 1.69 2.95 -12.45
C ALA A 245 0.72 2.07 -13.24
N ALA A 246 0.92 0.75 -13.22
CA ALA A 246 0.00 -0.22 -13.81
C ALA A 246 -1.38 -0.23 -13.12
N ALA A 247 -1.43 -0.25 -11.79
CA ALA A 247 -2.69 -0.26 -11.04
C ALA A 247 -3.51 1.03 -11.23
N THR A 248 -2.86 2.19 -11.25
CA THR A 248 -3.51 3.48 -11.50
C THR A 248 -3.97 3.62 -12.96
N GLY A 249 -3.19 3.11 -13.92
CA GLY A 249 -3.60 2.99 -15.32
C GLY A 249 -4.86 2.14 -15.49
N ALA A 250 -4.88 0.95 -14.88
CA ALA A 250 -6.05 0.06 -14.90
C ALA A 250 -7.30 0.70 -14.26
N SER A 251 -7.14 1.43 -13.16
CA SER A 251 -8.25 2.12 -12.49
C SER A 251 -8.82 3.28 -13.31
N ARG A 252 -7.97 4.01 -14.04
CA ARG A 252 -8.42 5.03 -15.02
C ARG A 252 -9.12 4.38 -16.21
N GLN A 253 -8.61 3.27 -16.73
CA GLN A 253 -9.24 2.51 -17.82
C GLN A 253 -10.66 2.07 -17.43
N ALA A 254 -10.82 1.50 -16.23
CA ALA A 254 -12.12 1.09 -15.70
C ALA A 254 -13.08 2.27 -15.47
N SER A 255 -12.55 3.46 -15.15
CA SER A 255 -13.34 4.69 -15.01
C SER A 255 -13.77 5.27 -16.36
N HIS A 256 -12.95 5.11 -17.41
CA HIS A 256 -13.28 5.50 -18.78
C HIS A 256 -14.31 4.56 -19.43
N ASP A 257 -14.26 3.26 -19.13
CA ASP A 257 -15.26 2.28 -19.58
C ASP A 257 -16.64 2.44 -18.91
N HIS A 258 -16.75 3.26 -17.86
CA HIS A 258 -18.00 3.57 -17.16
C HIS A 258 -18.65 4.90 -17.58
N ALA A 259 -18.13 5.58 -18.61
CA ALA A 259 -18.80 6.73 -19.19
C ALA A 259 -20.11 6.29 -19.90
N PRO A 260 -21.27 6.90 -19.64
CA PRO A 260 -22.53 6.47 -20.24
C PRO A 260 -22.61 6.92 -21.71
N GLY A 261 -22.08 6.08 -22.60
CA GLY A 261 -22.20 6.22 -24.05
C GLY A 261 -23.58 5.76 -24.54
N ARG A 262 -24.32 6.71 -25.11
CA ARG A 262 -25.60 6.58 -25.84
C ARG A 262 -25.64 5.34 -26.77
N PRO A 263 -26.78 4.63 -26.89
CA PRO A 263 -26.85 3.40 -27.69
C PRO A 263 -26.77 3.71 -29.19
N ALA A 264 -25.70 3.27 -29.84
CA ALA A 264 -25.63 3.18 -31.29
C ALA A 264 -26.17 1.80 -31.74
N ALA A 265 -27.08 1.84 -32.71
CA ALA A 265 -27.73 0.68 -33.32
C ALA A 265 -26.74 -0.28 -34.02
N PRO A 266 -27.10 -1.57 -34.24
CA PRO A 266 -26.16 -2.58 -34.67
C PRO A 266 -25.92 -2.49 -36.18
N ALA A 267 -24.67 -2.27 -36.58
CA ALA A 267 -24.23 -2.46 -37.96
C ALA A 267 -23.36 -3.72 -38.05
N SER A 268 -23.79 -4.61 -38.94
CA SER A 268 -23.29 -5.95 -39.18
C SER A 268 -21.80 -6.02 -39.52
N ARG A 269 -21.10 -6.98 -38.90
CA ARG A 269 -19.78 -7.48 -39.33
C ARG A 269 -19.86 -8.15 -40.71
N PRO A 270 -18.80 -8.04 -41.51
CA PRO A 270 -18.29 -9.14 -42.31
C PRO A 270 -17.11 -9.80 -41.60
N ARG A 271 -17.13 -11.12 -41.58
CA ARG A 271 -16.13 -12.04 -41.03
C ARG A 271 -15.10 -12.37 -42.11
N ALA A 272 -13.83 -12.16 -41.82
CA ALA A 272 -12.68 -12.82 -42.44
C ALA A 272 -11.64 -12.99 -41.32
N ALA A 273 -11.56 -14.18 -40.71
CA ALA A 273 -10.68 -15.26 -41.12
C ALA A 273 -9.20 -14.91 -40.90
N ASP A 274 -8.78 -14.95 -39.63
CA ASP A 274 -7.46 -15.48 -39.25
C ASP A 274 -7.63 -16.17 -37.88
N ASP A 275 -7.87 -17.48 -37.93
CA ASP A 275 -8.00 -18.34 -36.75
C ASP A 275 -6.60 -18.58 -36.16
N ARG A 276 -6.20 -17.71 -35.24
CA ARG A 276 -5.42 -18.13 -34.07
C ARG A 276 -6.37 -18.13 -32.89
N PRO A 277 -6.62 -19.27 -32.21
CA PRO A 277 -7.32 -19.22 -30.94
C PRO A 277 -6.47 -18.37 -29.98
N GLU A 278 -6.96 -17.20 -29.60
CA GLU A 278 -6.47 -16.54 -28.40
C GLU A 278 -6.55 -17.56 -27.26
N PRO A 279 -5.52 -17.66 -26.40
CA PRO A 279 -5.55 -18.60 -25.29
C PRO A 279 -6.81 -18.28 -24.48
N ALA A 280 -7.71 -19.27 -24.43
CA ALA A 280 -9.01 -19.15 -23.78
C ALA A 280 -8.85 -18.49 -22.41
N ASP A 281 -9.67 -17.48 -22.17
CA ASP A 281 -9.84 -16.71 -20.93
C ASP A 281 -10.22 -17.64 -19.77
N ARG A 282 -9.23 -18.42 -19.32
CA ARG A 282 -9.35 -19.38 -18.23
C ARG A 282 -9.06 -18.60 -16.95
N PRO A 283 -10.00 -18.57 -15.99
CA PRO A 283 -9.79 -17.94 -14.70
C PRO A 283 -8.47 -18.41 -14.08
N GLY A 284 -7.62 -17.47 -13.68
CA GLY A 284 -6.39 -17.80 -12.98
C GLY A 284 -6.65 -18.37 -11.58
N PRO A 285 -5.62 -18.79 -10.84
CA PRO A 285 -5.78 -19.52 -9.58
C PRO A 285 -6.63 -18.80 -8.51
N VAL A 286 -6.50 -17.48 -8.40
CA VAL A 286 -7.24 -16.64 -7.46
C VAL A 286 -8.68 -16.46 -7.92
N GLU A 287 -8.90 -16.09 -9.19
CA GLU A 287 -10.25 -15.98 -9.75
C GLU A 287 -11.00 -17.33 -9.66
N HIS A 288 -10.33 -18.43 -9.96
CA HIS A 288 -10.89 -19.77 -9.86
C HIS A 288 -11.28 -20.14 -8.43
N THR A 289 -10.45 -19.79 -7.44
CA THR A 289 -10.76 -20.02 -6.03
C THR A 289 -11.96 -19.18 -5.57
N LEU A 290 -12.06 -17.93 -6.01
CA LEU A 290 -13.23 -17.07 -5.73
C LEU A 290 -14.51 -17.67 -6.32
N ARG A 291 -14.45 -18.17 -7.55
CA ARG A 291 -15.58 -18.87 -8.19
C ARG A 291 -15.98 -20.14 -7.43
N ARG A 292 -15.01 -20.93 -6.95
CA ARG A 292 -15.25 -22.14 -6.14
C ARG A 292 -15.86 -21.83 -4.78
N LEU A 293 -15.58 -20.66 -4.20
CA LEU A 293 -16.21 -20.17 -2.97
C LEU A 293 -17.62 -19.58 -3.22
N GLY A 294 -18.14 -19.65 -4.45
CA GLY A 294 -19.47 -19.16 -4.82
C GLY A 294 -19.54 -17.65 -4.99
N ILE A 295 -18.40 -16.95 -5.06
CA ILE A 295 -18.37 -15.50 -5.29
C ILE A 295 -18.68 -15.22 -6.76
N THR A 296 -19.80 -14.54 -7.01
CA THR A 296 -20.24 -14.14 -8.37
C THR A 296 -20.16 -12.63 -8.61
N ARG A 297 -19.72 -11.85 -7.61
CA ARG A 297 -19.62 -10.39 -7.70
C ARG A 297 -18.60 -10.01 -8.79
N PRO A 298 -19.00 -9.32 -9.87
CA PRO A 298 -18.12 -9.03 -11.01
C PRO A 298 -16.84 -8.29 -10.62
N GLY A 299 -16.95 -7.31 -9.70
CA GLY A 299 -15.78 -6.55 -9.25
C GLY A 299 -14.76 -7.37 -8.44
N LEU A 300 -15.19 -8.41 -7.72
CA LEU A 300 -14.26 -9.29 -6.98
C LEU A 300 -13.62 -10.31 -7.91
N LEU A 301 -14.36 -10.81 -8.90
CA LEU A 301 -13.83 -11.71 -9.93
C LEU A 301 -12.81 -10.99 -10.82
N SER A 302 -13.12 -9.76 -11.26
CA SER A 302 -12.17 -8.92 -12.01
C SER A 302 -10.89 -8.68 -11.21
N ARG A 303 -11.01 -8.39 -9.91
CA ARG A 303 -9.86 -8.19 -9.03
C ARG A 303 -9.05 -9.49 -8.83
N GLY A 304 -9.72 -10.65 -8.78
CA GLY A 304 -9.04 -11.95 -8.78
C GLY A 304 -8.23 -12.17 -10.05
N ALA A 305 -8.83 -11.90 -11.21
CA ALA A 305 -8.17 -12.00 -12.51
C ALA A 305 -6.97 -11.04 -12.65
N ASP A 306 -7.06 -9.85 -12.08
CA ASP A 306 -5.96 -8.88 -12.06
C ASP A 306 -4.77 -9.38 -11.23
N ILE A 307 -5.03 -10.02 -10.08
CA ILE A 307 -4.00 -10.62 -9.23
C ILE A 307 -3.33 -11.80 -9.95
N ASP A 308 -4.12 -12.62 -10.64
CA ASP A 308 -3.60 -13.75 -11.43
C ASP A 308 -2.66 -13.27 -12.54
N ARG A 309 -3.07 -12.24 -13.31
CA ARG A 309 -2.22 -11.62 -14.34
C ARG A 309 -0.97 -10.96 -13.79
N ALA A 310 -1.05 -10.34 -12.60
CA ALA A 310 0.11 -9.76 -11.95
C ALA A 310 1.10 -10.83 -11.49
N GLY A 311 0.60 -11.93 -10.91
CA GLY A 311 1.42 -13.08 -10.53
C GLY A 311 2.10 -13.75 -11.72
N GLU A 312 1.38 -13.91 -12.83
CA GLU A 312 1.93 -14.45 -14.07
C GLU A 312 3.08 -13.58 -14.61
N ARG A 313 2.89 -12.27 -14.70
CA ARG A 313 3.93 -11.33 -15.17
C ARG A 313 5.16 -11.36 -14.29
N LEU A 314 4.99 -11.38 -12.97
CA LEU A 314 6.12 -11.48 -12.04
C LEU A 314 6.92 -12.78 -12.22
N ILE A 315 6.26 -13.90 -12.50
CA ILE A 315 6.94 -15.17 -12.78
C ILE A 315 7.71 -15.10 -14.11
N ILE A 316 7.11 -14.49 -15.13
CA ILE A 316 7.76 -14.31 -16.45
C ILE A 316 8.96 -13.37 -16.35
N ASP A 317 8.83 -12.25 -15.65
CA ASP A 317 9.91 -11.27 -15.48
C ASP A 317 11.05 -11.84 -14.64
N ALA A 318 10.74 -12.53 -13.53
CA ALA A 318 11.73 -13.23 -12.72
C ALA A 318 12.44 -14.35 -13.48
N ALA A 319 11.75 -14.99 -14.45
CA ALA A 319 12.35 -15.98 -15.34
C ALA A 319 13.27 -15.37 -16.40
N ALA A 320 13.02 -14.11 -16.81
CA ALA A 320 13.84 -13.37 -17.76
C ALA A 320 15.12 -12.80 -17.12
N ASP A 321 15.07 -12.49 -15.82
CA ASP A 321 16.20 -11.96 -15.04
C ASP A 321 17.20 -13.04 -14.56
N LEU A 322 16.90 -14.32 -14.76
CA LEU A 322 17.80 -15.44 -14.45
C LEU A 322 18.89 -15.57 -15.53
N GLU A 323 20.08 -15.03 -15.25
CA GLU A 323 21.31 -15.23 -16.04
C GLU A 323 21.59 -16.74 -16.28
N PRO A 324 22.09 -17.16 -17.47
CA PRO A 324 22.29 -18.57 -17.82
C PRO A 324 23.24 -19.36 -16.90
N SER A 325 23.99 -18.67 -16.04
CA SER A 325 25.11 -19.23 -15.26
C SER A 325 24.78 -19.52 -13.79
N GLN A 326 23.61 -19.11 -13.28
CA GLN A 326 23.19 -19.45 -11.93
C GLN A 326 22.32 -20.71 -11.96
N HIS A 327 22.66 -21.68 -11.11
CA HIS A 327 21.99 -22.98 -11.01
C HIS A 327 20.47 -22.82 -11.04
N ARG A 328 19.88 -23.18 -12.19
CA ARG A 328 18.44 -23.17 -12.39
C ARG A 328 17.83 -24.17 -11.41
N PRO A 329 16.90 -23.76 -10.53
CA PRO A 329 16.32 -24.66 -9.55
C PRO A 329 15.68 -25.86 -10.26
N SER A 330 15.95 -27.04 -9.74
CA SER A 330 15.40 -28.29 -10.27
C SER A 330 13.86 -28.21 -10.28
N ALA A 331 13.21 -28.79 -11.28
CA ALA A 331 11.74 -28.88 -11.36
C ALA A 331 11.10 -29.48 -10.08
N VAL A 332 11.90 -30.16 -9.25
CA VAL A 332 11.52 -30.70 -7.93
C VAL A 332 11.43 -29.62 -6.85
N GLU A 333 12.22 -28.54 -6.89
CA GLU A 333 12.22 -27.44 -5.91
C GLU A 333 11.07 -26.44 -6.13
N LEU A 334 10.63 -26.28 -7.38
CA LEU A 334 9.47 -25.44 -7.75
C LEU A 334 8.12 -26.01 -7.26
N ASN A 335 8.11 -27.23 -6.70
CA ASN A 335 6.91 -27.98 -6.33
C ASN A 335 6.66 -28.02 -4.80
N THR A 336 7.17 -27.05 -4.05
CA THR A 336 7.09 -27.04 -2.57
C THR A 336 5.75 -26.54 -2.01
N SER A 337 4.81 -26.08 -2.86
CA SER A 337 3.46 -25.69 -2.44
C SER A 337 2.46 -25.84 -3.60
N ALA A 338 1.27 -26.40 -3.31
CA ALA A 338 0.18 -26.55 -4.28
C ALA A 338 -0.26 -25.20 -4.92
N GLY A 339 -0.06 -24.08 -4.22
CA GLY A 339 -0.35 -22.74 -4.74
C GLY A 339 0.69 -22.26 -5.78
N THR A 340 1.96 -22.57 -5.57
CA THR A 340 3.06 -22.21 -6.49
C THR A 340 2.96 -23.01 -7.79
N THR A 341 2.66 -24.30 -7.69
CA THR A 341 2.47 -25.19 -8.84
C THR A 341 1.29 -24.76 -9.73
N ALA A 342 0.21 -24.26 -9.14
CA ALA A 342 -0.96 -23.77 -9.88
C ALA A 342 -0.63 -22.51 -10.71
N LEU A 343 0.18 -21.58 -10.16
CA LEU A 343 0.60 -20.36 -10.86
C LEU A 343 1.60 -20.65 -11.98
N ILE A 344 2.57 -21.53 -11.75
CA ILE A 344 3.54 -21.94 -12.78
C ILE A 344 2.85 -22.69 -13.92
N ASN A 345 1.93 -23.62 -13.61
CA ASN A 345 1.17 -24.34 -14.63
C ASN A 345 0.24 -23.41 -15.43
N HIS A 346 -0.30 -22.36 -14.80
CA HIS A 346 -1.10 -21.36 -15.48
C HIS A 346 -0.26 -20.50 -16.44
N ALA A 347 0.92 -20.04 -15.99
CA ALA A 347 1.87 -19.32 -16.84
C ALA A 347 2.40 -20.19 -18.00
N LEU A 348 2.59 -21.50 -17.79
CA LEU A 348 2.95 -22.44 -18.87
C LEU A 348 1.79 -22.68 -19.86
N ALA A 349 0.55 -22.60 -19.39
CA ALA A 349 -0.65 -22.80 -20.20
C ALA A 349 -1.08 -21.57 -21.02
N SER A 350 -0.51 -20.38 -20.74
CA SER A 350 -0.80 -19.15 -21.50
C SER A 350 -0.14 -19.13 -22.89
N GLY A 351 0.80 -20.04 -23.14
CA GLY A 351 1.43 -20.22 -24.45
C GLY A 351 2.53 -19.20 -24.76
N ASP A 352 2.98 -18.42 -23.78
CA ASP A 352 4.09 -17.49 -23.94
C ASP A 352 5.42 -18.26 -24.17
N PRO A 353 6.16 -18.01 -25.26
CA PRO A 353 7.45 -18.65 -25.51
C PRO A 353 8.46 -18.42 -24.39
N ARG A 354 8.35 -17.35 -23.60
CA ARG A 354 9.19 -17.07 -22.43
C ARG A 354 8.83 -17.94 -21.23
N ALA A 355 7.56 -18.28 -21.04
CA ALA A 355 7.14 -19.23 -20.02
C ALA A 355 7.64 -20.65 -20.32
N THR A 356 7.65 -21.07 -21.60
CA THR A 356 8.20 -22.39 -21.99
C THR A 356 9.70 -22.52 -21.76
N ALA A 357 10.44 -21.41 -21.67
CA ALA A 357 11.86 -21.42 -21.35
C ALA A 357 12.15 -22.00 -19.96
N LEU A 358 11.18 -21.96 -19.02
CA LEU A 358 11.27 -22.54 -17.68
C LEU A 358 11.50 -24.08 -17.71
N LEU A 359 11.10 -24.76 -18.79
CA LEU A 359 11.18 -26.22 -18.92
C LEU A 359 12.38 -26.71 -19.73
N ARG A 360 13.21 -25.83 -20.31
CA ARG A 360 14.30 -26.25 -21.20
C ARG A 360 15.45 -26.89 -20.40
N ARG A 361 15.66 -28.20 -20.60
CA ARG A 361 16.84 -28.96 -20.13
C ARG A 361 18.12 -28.42 -20.78
N PRO A 362 19.28 -28.44 -20.10
CA PRO A 362 20.55 -28.16 -20.75
C PRO A 362 20.85 -29.24 -21.81
N ASP A 363 21.32 -28.82 -22.99
CA ASP A 363 21.90 -29.73 -23.97
C ASP A 363 23.16 -30.39 -23.36
N PRO A 364 23.35 -31.71 -23.52
CA PRO A 364 24.57 -32.35 -23.05
C PRO A 364 25.77 -31.79 -23.84
N PRO A 365 26.92 -31.55 -23.17
CA PRO A 365 28.10 -31.04 -23.85
C PRO A 365 28.54 -32.02 -24.96
N SER A 366 28.78 -31.49 -26.15
CA SER A 366 29.34 -32.25 -27.27
C SER A 366 30.65 -32.89 -26.83
N ARG A 367 30.69 -34.23 -26.85
CA ARG A 367 31.84 -35.05 -26.52
C ARG A 367 32.95 -34.75 -27.54
N GLU A 368 34.07 -34.20 -27.09
CA GLU A 368 35.29 -34.12 -27.89
C GLU A 368 35.69 -35.53 -28.37
N PRO A 369 36.11 -35.69 -29.64
CA PRO A 369 36.57 -36.97 -30.15
C PRO A 369 37.94 -37.33 -29.53
N PRO A 370 38.19 -38.62 -29.21
CA PRO A 370 39.41 -39.05 -28.54
C PRO A 370 40.64 -38.95 -29.46
N GLU A 371 41.75 -38.46 -28.90
CA GLU A 371 43.08 -38.49 -29.51
C GLU A 371 43.56 -39.95 -29.69
N PRO A 372 44.18 -40.29 -30.83
CA PRO A 372 44.74 -41.62 -31.04
C PRO A 372 46.09 -41.79 -30.32
N GLU A 373 46.21 -42.87 -29.56
CA GLU A 373 47.46 -43.38 -28.99
C GLU A 373 48.50 -43.63 -30.09
N ALA A 374 49.73 -43.15 -29.88
CA ALA A 374 50.90 -43.54 -30.66
C ALA A 374 51.87 -44.30 -29.73
N GLU A 375 51.93 -45.63 -29.89
CA GLU A 375 53.04 -46.48 -29.41
C GLU A 375 54.29 -46.25 -30.27
N PRO A 376 55.47 -46.42 -29.66
CA PRO A 376 56.43 -47.37 -30.21
C PRO A 376 56.85 -48.48 -29.24
#